data_AF-A0ABD0PQC3-F1
#
_entry.id   AF-A0ABD0PQC3-F1
#
_cell.length_a   1.000
_cell.length_b   1.000
_cell.length_c   1.000
_cell.angle_alpha   90.00
_cell.angle_beta   90.00
_cell.angle_gamma   90.00
#
_symmetry.space_group_name_H-M   'P 1'
#
loop_
_entity.id
_entity.type
_entity.pdbx_description
1 polymer ?
#
loop_
_entity_poly.entity_id
_entity_poly.type
_entity_poly.pdbx_seq_one_letter_code
_entity_poly.pdbx_strand_id
1 'polypeptide(L)' 'TPLHLAVLTQQKEAVEALLEAEVDVTLTDRHGNTALHLAAQQKEDSVLRLLLKHKSVAQLTSIPNTA' A
#
# COMPACT_ATOMS: atom_id res chain seq x y z
N THR A 1 -0.68 8.01 5.57
CA THR A 1 0.72 8.30 5.19
C THR A 1 0.77 8.69 3.72
N PRO A 2 1.90 9.22 3.19
CA PRO A 2 2.04 9.54 1.76
C PRO A 2 1.72 8.34 0.85
N LEU A 3 2.13 7.13 1.26
CA LEU A 3 1.84 5.90 0.50
C LEU A 3 0.34 5.59 0.45
N HIS A 4 -0.40 5.78 1.53
CA HIS A 4 -1.87 5.60 1.51
C HIS A 4 -2.53 6.57 0.52
N LEU A 5 -2.07 7.84 0.47
CA LEU A 5 -2.61 8.82 -0.47
C LEU A 5 -2.30 8.47 -1.92
N ALA A 6 -1.07 8.02 -2.22
CA ALA A 6 -0.68 7.58 -3.55
C ALA A 6 -1.54 6.39 -4.04
N VAL A 7 -1.85 5.45 -3.14
CA VAL A 7 -2.74 4.32 -3.42
C VAL A 7 -4.20 4.76 -3.63
N LEU A 8 -4.71 5.64 -2.76
CA LEU A 8 -6.08 6.16 -2.88
C LEU A 8 -6.29 6.98 -4.16
N THR A 9 -5.26 7.72 -4.56
CA THR A 9 -5.26 8.53 -5.79
C THR A 9 -4.83 7.77 -7.04
N GLN A 10 -4.53 6.46 -6.91
CA GLN A 10 -4.11 5.59 -8.01
C GLN A 10 -2.85 6.09 -8.77
N GLN A 11 -1.96 6.80 -8.09
CA GLN A 11 -0.74 7.36 -8.66
C GLN A 11 0.39 6.32 -8.64
N LYS A 12 0.52 5.53 -9.72
CA LYS A 12 1.53 4.47 -9.83
C LYS A 12 2.96 4.98 -9.65
N GLU A 13 3.28 6.09 -10.30
CA GLU A 13 4.62 6.68 -10.30
C GLU A 13 4.99 7.14 -8.89
N ALA A 14 4.03 7.71 -8.15
CA ALA A 14 4.22 8.08 -6.75
C ALA A 14 4.38 6.85 -5.86
N VAL A 15 3.63 5.77 -6.10
CA VAL A 15 3.78 4.50 -5.38
C VAL A 15 5.17 3.91 -5.63
N GLU A 16 5.64 3.87 -6.88
CA GLU A 16 6.99 3.40 -7.22
C GLU A 16 8.07 4.22 -6.51
N ALA A 17 8.03 5.55 -6.65
CA ALA A 17 9.01 6.42 -6.02
C ALA A 17 9.02 6.29 -4.49
N LEU A 18 7.87 6.11 -3.86
CA LEU A 18 7.78 5.89 -2.42
C LEU A 18 8.32 4.53 -1.99
N LEU A 19 8.05 3.47 -2.76
CA LEU A 19 8.58 2.13 -2.49
C LEU A 19 10.10 2.06 -2.69
N GLU A 20 10.65 2.80 -3.65
CA GLU A 20 12.10 2.97 -3.85
C GLU A 20 12.75 3.75 -2.71
N ALA A 21 12.01 4.66 -2.07
CA ALA A 21 12.49 5.44 -0.93
C ALA A 21 12.51 4.64 0.40
N GLU A 22 12.36 3.31 0.37
CA GLU A 22 12.36 2.42 1.54
C GLU A 22 11.41 2.87 2.66
N VAL A 23 10.29 3.51 2.30
CA VAL A 23 9.31 3.95 3.28
C VAL A 23 8.73 2.79 4.06
N ASP A 24 8.34 3.06 5.30
CA ASP A 24 7.68 2.08 6.14
C ASP A 24 6.27 1.77 5.60
N VAL A 25 6.16 0.62 4.96
CA VAL A 25 4.91 0.10 4.37
C VAL A 25 4.00 -0.53 5.41
N THR A 26 4.50 -0.78 6.64
CA THR A 26 3.73 -1.39 7.74
C THR A 26 2.78 -0.42 8.40
N LEU A 27 2.94 0.88 8.14
CA LEU A 27 2.11 1.93 8.70
C LEU A 27 0.63 1.69 8.33
N THR A 28 -0.23 1.89 9.32
CA THR A 28 -1.68 1.81 9.19
C THR A 28 -2.32 3.19 9.19
N ASP A 29 -3.50 3.30 8.60
CA ASP A 29 -4.37 4.46 8.72
C ASP A 29 -5.17 4.42 10.04
N ARG A 30 -6.05 5.41 10.22
CA ARG A 30 -6.94 5.52 11.39
C ARG A 30 -7.93 4.37 11.57
N HIS A 31 -8.05 3.49 10.58
CA HIS A 31 -8.93 2.33 10.57
C HIS A 31 -8.13 1.02 10.67
N GLY A 32 -6.82 1.09 10.92
CA GLY A 32 -5.96 -0.10 10.98
C GLY A 32 -5.60 -0.67 9.61
N ASN A 33 -5.91 0.03 8.51
CA ASN A 33 -5.62 -0.44 7.16
C ASN A 33 -4.24 0.01 6.73
N THR A 34 -3.43 -0.91 6.21
CA THR A 34 -2.18 -0.55 5.52
C THR A 34 -2.47 -0.09 4.09
N ALA A 35 -1.45 0.45 3.42
CA ALA A 35 -1.53 0.81 2.00
C ALA A 35 -1.97 -0.36 1.10
N LEU A 36 -1.60 -1.60 1.45
CA LEU A 36 -2.03 -2.80 0.73
C LEU A 36 -3.53 -3.09 0.91
N HIS A 37 -4.05 -2.93 2.14
CA HIS A 37 -5.48 -3.08 2.42
C HIS A 37 -6.30 -2.07 1.61
N LEU A 38 -5.84 -0.82 1.56
CA LEU A 38 -6.50 0.21 0.73
C LEU A 38 -6.43 -0.15 -0.76
N ALA A 39 -5.29 -0.63 -1.25
CA ALA A 39 -5.16 -1.04 -2.65
C ALA A 39 -6.08 -2.21 -3.00
N ALA A 40 -6.27 -3.16 -2.07
CA ALA A 40 -7.16 -4.30 -2.25
C ALA A 40 -8.66 -3.91 -2.23
N GLN A 41 -9.02 -2.80 -1.58
CA GLN A 41 -10.38 -2.26 -1.60
C GLN A 41 -10.68 -1.47 -2.88
N GLN A 42 -9.66 -1.08 -3.64
CA GLN A 42 -9.81 -0.34 -4.88
C GLN A 42 -10.19 -1.28 -6.02
N LYS A 43 -10.98 -0.79 -6.98
CA LYS A 43 -11.36 -1.57 -8.17
C LYS A 43 -10.19 -1.82 -9.14
N GLU A 44 -9.15 -0.99 -9.05
CA GLU A 44 -8.00 -1.06 -9.94
C GLU A 44 -6.90 -1.91 -9.32
N ASP A 45 -6.73 -3.12 -9.86
CA ASP A 45 -5.66 -4.05 -9.48
C ASP A 45 -4.27 -3.52 -9.84
N SER A 46 -4.20 -2.47 -10.65
CA SER A 46 -2.94 -1.99 -11.20
C SER A 46 -1.93 -1.56 -10.12
N VAL A 47 -2.38 -0.78 -9.13
CA VAL A 47 -1.56 -0.36 -7.99
C VAL A 47 -1.33 -1.52 -7.02
N LEU A 48 -2.34 -2.39 -6.83
CA LEU A 48 -2.22 -3.59 -6.01
C LEU A 48 -1.12 -4.53 -6.53
N ARG A 49 -1.07 -4.78 -7.83
CA ARG A 49 -0.03 -5.60 -8.48
C ARG A 49 1.36 -4.98 -8.32
N LEU A 50 1.44 -3.66 -8.39
CA LEU A 50 2.69 -2.92 -8.20
C LEU A 50 3.20 -3.10 -6.76
N LEU A 51 2.32 -2.88 -5.78
CA LEU A 51 2.61 -3.11 -4.37
C LEU A 51 3.04 -4.56 -4.10
N LEU A 52 2.32 -5.54 -4.63
CA LEU A 52 2.64 -6.97 -4.47
C LEU A 52 3.97 -7.38 -5.13
N LYS A 53 4.44 -6.62 -6.12
CA LYS A 53 5.76 -6.83 -6.74
C LYS A 53 6.89 -6.51 -5.75
N HIS A 54 6.65 -5.65 -4.77
CA HIS A 54 7.57 -5.37 -3.68
C HIS A 54 7.42 -6.38 -2.53
N LYS A 55 8.50 -7.11 -2.25
CA LYS A 55 8.55 -8.15 -1.18
C LYS A 55 8.22 -7.60 0.22
N SER A 56 8.53 -6.33 0.49
CA SER A 56 8.22 -5.66 1.76
C SER A 56 6.72 -5.54 1.97
N VAL A 57 5.98 -5.13 0.92
CA VAL A 57 4.53 -4.97 0.97
C VAL A 57 3.81 -6.32 0.90
N ALA A 58 4.33 -7.27 0.11
CA ALA A 58 3.72 -8.60 -0.02
C ALA A 58 3.60 -9.35 1.32
N GLN A 59 4.53 -9.11 2.26
CA GLN A 59 4.49 -9.72 3.60
C GLN A 59 3.36 -9.15 4.48
N LEU A 60 2.83 -7.96 4.15
CA LEU A 60 1.73 -7.32 4.88
C LEU A 60 0.38 -8.00 4.66
N THR A 61 0.28 -8.93 3.69
CA THR A 61 -0.90 -9.79 3.49
C THR A 61 -1.25 -10.62 4.73
N SER A 62 -0.27 -10.83 5.63
CA SER A 62 -0.43 -11.58 6.87
C SER A 62 -0.86 -10.74 8.06
N ILE A 63 -0.88 -9.41 7.93
CA ILE A 63 -1.19 -8.51 9.06
C ILE A 63 -2.70 -8.30 9.08
N PRO A 64 -3.42 -8.79 10.11
CA PRO A 64 -4.85 -8.52 10.24
C PRO A 64 -5.08 -7.02 10.45
N ASN A 65 -6.20 -6.52 9.92
CA ASN A 65 -6.67 -5.16 10.16
C ASN A 65 -6.83 -4.95 11.68
N THR A 66 -5.88 -4.26 12.28
CA THR A 66 -5.88 -3.97 13.71
C THR A 66 -6.61 -2.64 13.88
N ALA A 67 -7.94 -2.73 13.99
CA ALA A 67 -8.80 -1.61 14.39
C ALA A 67 -8.66 -1.32 15.89
#